data_AF-A0A1I4EMM1-F1
#
_entry.id   AF-A0A1I4EMM1-F1
#
_cell.length_a   1.000
_cell.length_b   1.000
_cell.length_c   1.000
_cell.angle_alpha   90.00
_cell.angle_beta   90.00
_cell.angle_gamma   90.00
#
_symmetry.space_group_name_H-M   'P 1'
#
loop_
_entity.id
_entity.type
_entity.pdbx_description
1 polymer ?
#
loop_
_entity_poly.entity_id
_entity_poly.type
_entity_poly.pdbx_seq_one_letter_code
_entity_poly.pdbx_strand_id
1 'polypeptide(L)'
;MKQIEYPPVIVNQESTVIVKYPNGLEPSKIESSIVTGEGYKMVDFKSINIENNRLSLPQEPGKYSILMQSAWKTGTTSYIFVVEVK
;
A
#
# COMPACT_ATOMS: atom_id res chain seq x y z
N MET A 1 -6.84 15.75 -2.83
CA MET A 1 -5.38 15.53 -2.96
C MET A 1 -5.06 15.53 -4.45
N LYS A 2 -4.13 16.36 -4.93
CA LYS A 2 -3.68 16.31 -6.34
C LYS A 2 -2.87 15.01 -6.53
N GLN A 3 -3.12 14.31 -7.63
CA GLN A 3 -2.41 13.09 -8.00
C GLN A 3 -0.97 13.47 -8.34
N ILE A 4 -0.09 13.45 -7.34
CA ILE A 4 1.34 13.39 -7.58
C ILE A 4 1.55 12.03 -8.24
N GLU A 5 2.06 12.01 -9.47
CA GLU A 5 2.52 10.77 -10.09
C GLU A 5 3.72 10.29 -9.28
N TYR A 6 3.47 9.44 -8.29
CA TYR A 6 4.54 8.81 -7.55
C TYR A 6 5.28 7.87 -8.51
N PRO A 7 6.62 7.99 -8.63
CA PRO A 7 7.37 7.06 -9.45
C PRO A 7 7.15 5.64 -8.91
N PRO A 8 6.82 4.67 -9.79
CA PRO A 8 6.59 3.31 -9.35
C PRO A 8 7.89 2.68 -8.84
N VAL A 9 7.77 1.89 -7.78
CA VAL A 9 8.81 0.92 -7.40
C VAL A 9 8.62 -0.31 -8.28
N ILE A 10 9.61 -0.59 -9.14
CA ILE A 10 9.57 -1.73 -10.04
C ILE A 10 10.06 -2.97 -9.30
N VAL A 11 9.27 -4.05 -9.34
CA VAL A 11 9.56 -5.31 -8.66
C VAL A 11 9.21 -6.50 -9.56
N ASN A 12 9.81 -7.66 -9.31
CA ASN A 12 9.44 -8.89 -9.99
C ASN A 12 8.14 -9.47 -9.37
N GLN A 13 7.46 -10.35 -10.10
CA GLN A 13 6.45 -11.25 -9.54
C GLN A 13 6.95 -11.95 -8.26
N GLU A 14 6.02 -12.29 -7.37
CA GLU A 14 6.29 -12.92 -6.05
C GLU A 14 7.05 -12.03 -5.04
N SER A 15 7.43 -10.81 -5.43
CA SER A 15 8.02 -9.85 -4.50
C SER A 15 7.04 -9.50 -3.38
N THR A 16 7.60 -9.18 -2.21
CA THR A 16 6.84 -8.80 -1.01
C THR A 16 7.31 -7.44 -0.53
N VAL A 17 6.38 -6.58 -0.12
CA VAL A 17 6.71 -5.32 0.56
C VAL A 17 6.78 -5.58 2.06
N ILE A 18 7.89 -5.19 2.68
CA ILE A 18 8.08 -5.30 4.13
C ILE A 18 7.92 -3.92 4.73
N VAL A 19 6.94 -3.76 5.60
CA VAL A 19 6.75 -2.52 6.38
C VAL A 19 7.51 -2.69 7.69
N LYS A 20 8.33 -1.72 8.08
CA LYS A 20 9.06 -1.76 9.35
C LYS A 20 8.82 -0.48 10.11
N TYR A 21 8.51 -0.65 11.38
CA TYR A 21 8.46 0.44 12.35
C TYR A 21 9.65 0.31 13.30
N PRO A 22 10.22 1.43 13.78
CA PRO A 22 11.16 1.37 14.89
C PRO A 22 10.52 0.70 16.11
N ASN A 23 11.33 0.03 16.91
CA ASN A 23 10.85 -0.67 18.11
C ASN A 23 10.05 0.27 19.03
N GLY A 24 8.82 -0.14 19.36
CA GLY A 24 7.93 0.64 20.22
C GLY A 24 7.17 1.76 19.50
N LEU A 25 7.33 1.89 18.18
CA LEU A 25 6.59 2.82 17.32
C LEU A 25 5.70 2.08 16.32
N GLU A 26 5.13 0.94 16.73
CA GLU A 26 4.18 0.18 15.93
C GLU A 26 2.76 0.75 16.08
N PRO A 27 2.00 0.86 14.98
CA PRO A 27 0.59 1.24 15.03
C PRO A 27 -0.27 0.12 15.66
N SER A 28 -1.42 0.48 16.23
CA SER A 28 -2.35 -0.49 16.82
C SER A 28 -3.07 -1.33 15.76
N LYS A 29 -3.21 -0.80 14.54
CA LYS A 29 -3.81 -1.47 13.39
C LYS A 29 -3.18 -0.95 12.11
N ILE A 30 -2.97 -1.85 11.15
CA ILE A 30 -2.58 -1.50 9.79
C ILE A 30 -3.62 -2.09 8.84
N GLU A 31 -4.05 -1.27 7.89
CA GLU A 31 -4.89 -1.68 6.78
C GLU A 31 -4.19 -1.29 5.49
N SER A 32 -4.30 -2.14 4.47
CA SER A 32 -3.81 -1.81 3.14
C SER A 32 -4.82 -2.20 2.08
N SER A 33 -4.88 -1.40 1.04
CA SER A 33 -5.77 -1.59 -0.09
C SER A 33 -5.08 -1.22 -1.39
N ILE A 34 -5.38 -1.97 -2.44
CA ILE A 34 -5.11 -1.52 -3.80
C ILE A 34 -6.19 -0.51 -4.13
N VAL A 35 -5.74 0.68 -4.54
CA VAL A 35 -6.60 1.71 -5.09
C VAL A 35 -6.56 1.56 -6.61
N THR A 36 -7.64 1.06 -7.17
CA THR A 36 -7.87 1.13 -8.62
C THR A 36 -8.70 2.38 -8.91
N GLY A 37 -8.30 3.12 -9.94
CA GLY A 37 -9.03 4.30 -10.39
C GLY A 37 -8.83 4.51 -11.87
N GLU A 38 -9.93 4.67 -12.60
CA GLU A 38 -9.92 5.37 -13.88
C GLU A 38 -10.04 6.87 -13.59
N GLY A 39 -8.93 7.60 -13.68
CA GLY A 39 -8.91 9.04 -13.40
C GLY A 39 -9.22 9.40 -11.93
N TYR A 40 -10.01 10.46 -11.71
CA TYR A 40 -10.20 11.13 -10.40
C TYR A 40 -11.13 10.42 -9.41
N LYS A 41 -11.64 9.24 -9.73
CA LYS A 41 -12.50 8.46 -8.82
C LYS A 41 -11.74 7.22 -8.37
N MET A 42 -11.47 7.11 -7.07
CA MET A 42 -11.13 5.84 -6.45
C MET A 42 -12.36 4.94 -6.59
N VAL A 43 -12.27 3.88 -7.39
CA VAL A 43 -13.42 3.06 -7.78
C VAL A 43 -13.52 1.81 -6.91
N ASP A 44 -12.39 1.23 -6.51
CA ASP A 44 -12.39 -0.02 -5.76
C ASP A 44 -11.25 -0.09 -4.73
N PHE A 45 -11.53 -0.75 -3.61
CA PHE A 45 -10.58 -1.06 -2.55
C PHE A 45 -10.47 -2.56 -2.42
N LYS A 46 -9.45 -3.16 -3.04
CA LYS A 46 -9.11 -4.55 -2.75
C LYS A 46 -8.22 -4.60 -1.53
N SER A 47 -8.73 -5.05 -0.39
CA SER A 47 -7.93 -5.26 0.82
C SER A 47 -6.76 -6.19 0.50
N ILE A 48 -5.55 -5.70 0.79
CA ILE A 48 -4.33 -6.50 0.72
C ILE A 48 -4.02 -6.96 2.14
N ASN A 49 -3.74 -8.24 2.29
CA ASN A 49 -3.40 -8.82 3.57
C ASN A 49 -2.00 -8.36 4.00
N ILE A 50 -1.88 -7.95 5.28
CA ILE A 50 -0.59 -7.68 5.93
C ILE A 50 -0.44 -8.72 7.04
N GLU A 51 0.46 -9.67 6.84
CA GLU A 51 0.78 -10.69 7.83
C GLU A 51 2.22 -10.51 8.29
N ASN A 52 2.45 -10.43 9.59
CA ASN A 52 3.81 -10.25 10.15
C ASN A 52 4.59 -9.10 9.49
N ASN A 53 3.90 -7.99 9.23
CA ASN A 53 4.41 -6.79 8.54
C ASN A 53 4.80 -6.99 7.06
N ARG A 54 4.33 -8.08 6.44
CA ARG A 54 4.53 -8.38 5.02
C ARG A 54 3.26 -8.14 4.24
N LEU A 55 3.35 -7.27 3.24
CA LEU A 55 2.28 -6.97 2.31
C LEU A 55 2.52 -7.79 1.03
N SER A 56 1.59 -8.70 0.75
CA SER A 56 1.61 -9.54 -0.46
C SER A 56 1.15 -8.73 -1.67
N LEU A 57 1.99 -8.62 -2.69
CA LEU A 57 1.65 -7.91 -3.91
C LEU A 57 0.74 -8.75 -4.83
N PRO A 58 0.00 -8.11 -5.76
CA PRO A 58 -0.67 -8.81 -6.85
C PRO A 58 0.30 -9.68 -7.65
N GLN A 59 -0.17 -10.86 -8.06
CA GLN A 59 0.60 -11.80 -8.88
C GLN A 59 0.57 -11.43 -10.37
N GLU A 60 -0.47 -10.72 -10.78
CA GLU A 60 -0.61 -10.23 -12.16
C GLU A 60 0.38 -9.07 -12.40
N PRO A 61 1.06 -9.04 -13.56
CA PRO A 61 1.85 -7.89 -13.95
C PRO A 61 0.96 -6.64 -14.10
N GLY A 62 1.47 -5.50 -13.65
CA GLY A 62 0.70 -4.26 -13.70
C GLY A 62 1.21 -3.18 -12.75
N LYS A 63 0.62 -1.99 -12.88
CA LYS A 63 0.91 -0.83 -12.03
C LYS A 63 -0.20 -0.65 -11.01
N TYR A 64 0.14 -0.74 -9.73
CA TYR A 64 -0.80 -0.73 -8.61
C TYR A 64 -0.51 0.44 -7.68
N SER A 65 -1.53 1.23 -7.37
CA SER A 65 -1.45 2.21 -6.29
C SER A 65 -1.86 1.52 -4.99
N ILE A 66 -0.98 1.54 -3.99
CA ILE A 66 -1.22 0.91 -2.69
C ILE A 66 -1.42 2.01 -1.67
N LEU A 67 -2.60 2.03 -1.05
CA LEU A 67 -2.91 2.86 0.11
C LEU A 67 -2.68 2.02 1.37
N MET A 68 -1.91 2.56 2.29
CA MET A 68 -1.71 1.99 3.62
C MET A 68 -2.19 2.99 4.68
N GLN A 69 -2.98 2.50 5.62
CA GLN A 69 -3.50 3.28 6.73
C GLN A 69 -3.02 2.67 8.03
N SER A 70 -2.45 3.51 8.89
CA SER A 70 -1.93 3.12 10.20
C SER A 70 -2.70 3.85 11.28
N ALA A 71 -3.33 3.09 12.18
CA ALA A 71 -4.03 3.62 13.33
C ALA A 71 -3.05 3.79 14.51
N TRP A 72 -3.03 4.98 15.08
CA TRP A 72 -2.21 5.37 16.22
C TRP A 72 -3.11 5.84 17.36
N LYS A 73 -2.55 5.96 18.57
CA LYS A 73 -3.27 6.55 19.71
C LYS A 73 -3.75 7.98 19.42
N THR A 74 -3.00 8.74 18.63
CA THR A 74 -3.22 10.16 18.35
C THR A 74 -3.98 10.41 17.04
N GLY A 75 -4.36 9.36 16.29
CA GLY A 75 -5.06 9.49 15.02
C GLY A 75 -4.60 8.48 13.97
N THR A 76 -4.89 8.75 12.71
CA THR A 76 -4.56 7.86 11.58
C THR A 76 -3.58 8.53 10.65
N THR A 77 -2.58 7.79 10.18
CA THR A 77 -1.71 8.23 9.09
C THR A 77 -1.99 7.41 7.84
N SER A 78 -2.05 8.07 6.69
CA SER A 78 -2.23 7.45 5.38
C SER A 78 -0.98 7.62 4.54
N TYR A 79 -0.52 6.54 3.92
CA TYR A 79 0.60 6.51 2.99
C TYR A 79 0.13 5.93 1.67
N ILE A 80 0.53 6.56 0.56
CA ILE A 80 0.25 6.05 -0.79
C ILE A 80 1.57 5.91 -1.55
N PHE A 81 1.73 4.77 -2.22
CA PHE A 81 2.88 4.51 -3.09
C PHE A 81 2.43 3.66 -4.28
N VAL A 82 3.27 3.62 -5.32
CA VAL A 82 2.96 2.91 -6.55
C VAL A 82 3.98 1.79 -6.75
N VAL A 83 3.51 0.61 -7.11
CA VAL A 83 4.32 -0.56 -7.42
C VAL A 83 4.03 -1.01 -8.85
N GLU A 84 5.07 -1.32 -9.60
CA GLU A 84 4.97 -1.95 -10.92
C GLU A 84 5.53 -3.37 -10.81
N VAL A 85 4.65 -4.38 -10.95
CA VAL A 85 5.01 -5.79 -10.95
C VAL A 85 5.31 -6.21 -12.38
N LYS A 86 6.51 -6.76 -12.60
CA LYS A 86 7.00 -7.30 -13.88
C LYS A 86 7.19 -8.81 -13.83
#